data_AF-A0A9P5MAV1-F1
#
_entry.id   AF-A0A9P5MAV1-F1
#
_cell.length_a   1.000
_cell.length_b   1.000
_cell.length_c   1.000
_cell.angle_alpha   90.00
_cell.angle_beta   90.00
_cell.angle_gamma   90.00
#
_symmetry.space_group_name_H-M   'P 1'
#
loop_
_entity.id
_entity.type
_entity.pdbx_description
1 polymer ?
#
loop_
_entity_poly.entity_id
_entity_poly.type
_entity_poly.pdbx_seq_one_letter_code
_entity_poly.pdbx_strand_id
1 'polypeptide(L)'
;MPRSRQPSRRNARGAGWHKRGYRDMGCMWLNIKQGSYGSVRGMDVNEHSTLAELIEQVYSSESMCDGYPLPDGWAFEVQRRGRPLPYCDELITELLDGGETLTVKIFDEEGQQMVFNGNEWAYHVPGRPERRQSIGDYFFYNYGF
;
A
#
# COMPACT_ATOMS: atom_id res chain seq x y z
N MET A 1 17.00 -28.21 3.69
CA MET A 1 16.37 -27.23 2.77
C MET A 1 15.14 -26.69 3.46
N PRO A 2 14.92 -25.37 3.54
CA PRO A 2 13.67 -24.83 4.05
C PRO A 2 12.52 -25.37 3.18
N ARG A 3 11.43 -25.79 3.82
CA ARG A 3 10.24 -26.32 3.15
C ARG A 3 9.70 -25.22 2.23
N SER A 4 9.66 -25.45 0.93
CA SER A 4 8.96 -24.55 0.00
C SER A 4 7.53 -24.38 0.52
N ARG A 5 7.16 -23.13 0.79
CA ARG A 5 5.84 -22.81 1.33
C ARG A 5 4.83 -23.18 0.23
N GLN A 6 3.86 -24.03 0.55
CA GLN A 6 2.84 -24.39 -0.44
C GLN A 6 2.03 -23.14 -0.78
N PRO A 7 2.04 -22.68 -2.04
CA PRO A 7 1.29 -21.49 -2.42
C PRO A 7 -0.21 -21.74 -2.25
N SER A 8 -0.93 -20.71 -1.80
CA SER A 8 -2.38 -20.74 -1.70
C SER A 8 -3.03 -21.14 -3.03
N ARG A 9 -3.84 -22.21 -3.04
CA ARG A 9 -4.60 -22.67 -4.22
C ARG A 9 -5.92 -21.92 -4.42
N ARG A 10 -6.08 -20.74 -3.78
CA ARG A 10 -7.36 -20.00 -3.75
C ARG A 10 -7.57 -19.25 -5.06
N ASN A 11 -8.39 -19.84 -5.92
CA ASN A 11 -8.59 -19.50 -7.32
C ASN A 11 -9.94 -18.82 -7.64
N ALA A 12 -10.65 -18.28 -6.65
CA ALA A 12 -11.97 -17.67 -6.88
C ALA A 12 -12.10 -16.29 -6.24
N ARG A 13 -12.47 -15.28 -7.05
CA ARG A 13 -12.93 -13.94 -6.61
C ARG A 13 -14.33 -14.02 -5.96
N GLY A 14 -14.54 -14.94 -5.02
CA GLY A 14 -15.77 -15.06 -4.24
C GLY A 14 -15.86 -13.98 -3.15
N ALA A 15 -17.00 -13.90 -2.44
CA ALA A 15 -17.19 -12.91 -1.38
C ALA A 15 -16.03 -12.89 -0.36
N GLY A 16 -15.40 -11.72 -0.18
CA GLY A 16 -14.30 -11.52 0.77
C GLY A 16 -12.90 -11.93 0.27
N TRP A 17 -12.73 -12.14 -1.04
CA TRP A 17 -11.44 -12.49 -1.65
C TRP A 17 -10.33 -11.48 -1.32
N HIS A 18 -10.65 -10.19 -1.26
CA HIS A 18 -9.72 -9.11 -0.88
C HIS A 18 -9.08 -9.30 0.51
N LYS A 19 -9.79 -9.97 1.43
CA LYS A 19 -9.29 -10.28 2.80
C LYS A 19 -8.56 -11.61 2.88
N ARG A 20 -8.95 -12.57 2.03
CA ARG A 20 -8.47 -13.97 2.08
C ARG A 20 -7.33 -14.24 1.09
N GLY A 21 -7.07 -13.32 0.17
CA GLY A 21 -6.17 -13.49 -0.95
C GLY A 21 -6.84 -14.14 -2.14
N TYR A 22 -6.37 -13.76 -3.32
CA TYR A 22 -6.76 -14.28 -4.62
C TYR A 22 -5.49 -14.57 -5.42
N ARG A 23 -5.47 -15.73 -6.07
CA ARG A 23 -4.44 -16.11 -7.03
C ARG A 23 -5.08 -16.77 -8.23
N ASP A 24 -4.80 -16.27 -9.43
CA ASP A 24 -5.39 -16.79 -10.65
C ASP A 24 -4.57 -16.38 -11.86
N MET A 25 -4.26 -17.34 -12.74
CA MET A 25 -3.48 -17.15 -13.96
C MET A 25 -2.18 -16.34 -13.78
N GLY A 26 -1.46 -16.53 -12.68
CA GLY A 26 -0.22 -15.80 -12.39
C GLY A 26 -0.45 -14.42 -11.76
N CYS A 27 -1.68 -14.00 -11.50
CA CYS A 27 -2.00 -12.78 -10.76
C CYS A 27 -2.25 -13.09 -9.29
N MET A 28 -1.77 -12.24 -8.40
CA MET A 28 -1.98 -12.26 -6.96
C MET A 28 -2.61 -10.93 -6.52
N TRP A 29 -3.56 -11.00 -5.60
CA TRP A 29 -4.11 -9.80 -4.97
C TRP A 29 -3.30 -9.39 -3.74
N LEU A 30 -2.95 -8.11 -3.64
CA LEU A 30 -2.41 -7.50 -2.43
C LEU A 30 -3.23 -6.26 -2.05
N ASN A 31 -3.17 -5.90 -0.78
CA ASN A 31 -3.74 -4.65 -0.28
C ASN A 31 -2.59 -3.69 0.00
N ILE A 32 -2.59 -2.50 -0.60
CA ILE A 32 -1.60 -1.45 -0.36
C ILE A 32 -2.24 -0.42 0.56
N LYS A 33 -1.60 -0.18 1.70
CA LYS A 33 -2.01 0.81 2.70
C LYS A 33 -1.06 2.00 2.63
N GLN A 34 -1.60 3.19 2.45
CA GLN A 34 -0.83 4.43 2.47
C GLN A 34 -0.55 4.87 3.91
N GLY A 35 0.71 4.98 4.30
CA GLY A 35 1.16 5.46 5.61
C GLY A 35 0.53 4.74 6.81
N SER A 36 0.59 5.40 7.97
CA SER A 36 0.01 4.87 9.21
C SER A 36 -1.52 4.96 9.22
N TYR A 37 -2.10 5.97 8.57
CA TYR A 37 -3.53 6.34 8.66
C TYR A 37 -4.27 6.43 7.33
N GLY A 38 -3.57 6.25 6.20
CA GLY A 38 -4.13 6.45 4.89
C GLY A 38 -5.04 5.32 4.43
N SER A 39 -5.50 5.49 3.18
CA SER A 39 -6.44 4.58 2.55
C SER A 39 -5.79 3.22 2.26
N VAL A 40 -6.63 2.19 2.17
CA VAL A 40 -6.21 0.86 1.72
C VAL A 40 -6.82 0.62 0.35
N ARG A 41 -5.96 0.41 -0.64
CA ARG A 41 -6.33 0.09 -2.01
C ARG A 41 -5.94 -1.34 -2.34
N GLY A 42 -6.69 -1.93 -3.26
CA GLY A 42 -6.36 -3.22 -3.82
C GLY A 42 -5.41 -3.10 -5.00
N MET A 43 -4.53 -4.07 -5.18
CA MET A 43 -3.62 -4.14 -6.32
C MET A 43 -3.47 -5.58 -6.79
N ASP A 44 -3.68 -5.78 -8.10
CA ASP A 44 -3.31 -7.03 -8.78
C ASP A 44 -1.82 -6.95 -9.14
N VAL A 45 -1.06 -7.97 -8.72
CA VAL A 45 0.39 -8.07 -8.96
C VAL A 45 0.71 -9.41 -9.60
N ASN A 46 1.79 -9.49 -10.36
CA ASN A 46 2.23 -10.74 -10.96
C ASN A 46 2.91 -11.63 -9.89
N GLU A 47 2.42 -12.84 -9.66
CA GLU A 47 2.99 -13.78 -8.68
C GLU A 47 4.37 -14.31 -9.07
N HIS A 48 4.72 -14.19 -10.34
CA HIS A 48 6.04 -14.54 -10.86
C HIS A 48 7.03 -13.38 -10.84
N SER A 49 6.61 -12.20 -10.38
CA SER A 49 7.50 -11.07 -10.20
C SER A 49 8.39 -11.22 -8.97
N THR A 50 9.49 -10.48 -8.98
CA THR A 50 10.39 -10.37 -7.82
C THR A 50 9.87 -9.35 -6.81
N LEU A 51 10.43 -9.36 -5.59
CA LEU A 51 10.14 -8.35 -4.59
C LEU A 51 10.60 -6.96 -5.03
N ALA A 52 11.73 -6.85 -5.72
CA ALA A 52 12.19 -5.60 -6.32
C ALA A 52 11.15 -5.04 -7.31
N GLU A 53 10.69 -5.86 -8.27
CA GLU A 53 9.66 -5.48 -9.24
C GLU A 53 8.35 -5.08 -8.56
N LEU A 54 7.95 -5.79 -7.49
CA LEU A 54 6.78 -5.42 -6.70
C LEU A 54 6.95 -4.04 -6.05
N ILE A 55 8.10 -3.74 -5.45
CA ILE A 55 8.37 -2.45 -4.82
C ILE A 55 8.33 -1.33 -5.86
N GLU A 56 8.93 -1.52 -7.04
CA GLU A 56 8.89 -0.57 -8.15
C GLU A 56 7.46 -0.35 -8.68
N GLN A 57 6.68 -1.43 -8.78
CA GLN A 57 5.29 -1.36 -9.23
C GLN A 57 4.43 -0.58 -8.22
N VAL A 58 4.61 -0.83 -6.91
CA VAL A 58 3.92 -0.10 -5.85
C VAL A 58 4.35 1.37 -5.86
N TYR A 59 5.65 1.66 -6.00
CA TYR A 59 6.17 3.03 -6.12
C TYR A 59 5.54 3.78 -7.29
N SER A 60 5.54 3.18 -8.48
CA SER A 60 4.93 3.76 -9.68
C SER A 60 3.43 3.98 -9.51
N SER A 61 2.75 3.07 -8.81
CA SER A 61 1.31 3.16 -8.55
C SER A 61 0.97 4.27 -7.55
N GLU A 62 1.85 4.57 -6.61
CA GLU A 62 1.69 5.65 -5.64
C GLU A 62 2.08 7.00 -6.25
N SER A 63 3.17 7.07 -7.04
CA SER A 63 3.61 8.31 -7.68
C SER A 63 2.65 8.82 -8.76
N MET A 64 1.93 7.92 -9.42
CA MET A 64 0.90 8.27 -10.42
C MET A 64 -0.49 8.51 -9.80
N CYS A 65 -0.64 8.40 -8.48
CA CYS A 65 -1.95 8.57 -7.85
C CYS A 65 -2.29 10.06 -7.72
N ASP A 66 -3.46 10.46 -8.24
CA ASP A 66 -3.96 11.83 -8.12
C ASP A 66 -4.02 12.25 -6.64
N GLY A 67 -3.40 13.39 -6.35
CA GLY A 67 -3.30 13.93 -4.99
C GLY A 67 -2.12 13.39 -4.17
N TYR A 68 -1.32 12.45 -4.66
CA TYR A 68 -0.17 11.90 -3.92
C TYR A 68 1.19 12.18 -4.60
N PRO A 69 1.50 13.42 -5.02
CA PRO A 69 2.80 13.71 -5.62
C PRO A 69 3.89 13.52 -4.56
N LEU A 70 4.77 12.54 -4.78
CA LEU A 70 6.00 12.38 -3.99
C LEU A 70 6.97 13.51 -4.35
N PRO A 71 7.39 14.34 -3.37
CA PRO A 71 8.47 15.30 -3.58
C PRO A 71 9.79 14.58 -3.92
N ASP A 72 10.60 15.21 -4.77
CA ASP A 72 11.93 14.70 -5.09
C ASP A 72 12.80 14.59 -3.82
N GLY A 73 13.62 13.55 -3.74
CA GLY A 73 14.54 13.32 -2.61
C GLY A 73 13.96 12.56 -1.43
N TRP A 74 12.64 12.35 -1.40
CA TRP A 74 11.98 11.60 -0.31
C TRP A 74 12.17 10.09 -0.46
N ALA A 75 12.40 9.41 0.66
CA ALA A 75 12.61 7.97 0.70
C ALA A 75 11.27 7.21 0.78
N PHE A 76 11.22 6.09 0.07
CA PHE A 76 10.05 5.24 -0.05
C PHE A 76 10.34 3.86 0.56
N GLU A 77 9.47 3.39 1.46
CA GLU A 77 9.63 2.10 2.12
C GLU A 77 8.33 1.30 2.10
N VAL A 78 8.40 0.04 1.67
CA VAL A 78 7.28 -0.89 1.70
C VAL A 78 7.45 -1.85 2.87
N GLN A 79 6.50 -1.86 3.79
CA GLN A 79 6.51 -2.70 4.98
C GLN A 79 5.41 -3.76 4.96
N ARG A 80 5.71 -4.95 5.46
CA ARG A 80 4.73 -5.99 5.80
C ARG A 80 4.68 -6.16 7.31
N ARG A 81 3.50 -5.93 7.92
CA ARG A 81 3.29 -6.05 9.38
C ARG A 81 4.35 -5.30 10.20
N GLY A 82 4.75 -4.11 9.73
CA GLY A 82 5.75 -3.25 10.37
C GLY A 82 7.21 -3.65 10.13
N ARG A 83 7.49 -4.62 9.26
CA ARG A 83 8.85 -4.97 8.85
C ARG A 83 9.09 -4.54 7.40
N PRO A 84 10.19 -3.85 7.08
CA PRO A 84 10.50 -3.50 5.69
C PRO A 84 10.69 -4.76 4.85
N LEU A 85 10.18 -4.73 3.62
CA LEU A 85 10.47 -5.76 2.64
C LEU A 85 11.90 -5.58 2.11
N PRO A 86 12.68 -6.66 1.95
CA PRO A 86 13.97 -6.56 1.32
C PRO A 86 13.80 -6.22 -0.17
N TYR A 87 14.70 -5.37 -0.67
CA TYR A 87 14.83 -5.14 -2.11
C TYR A 87 15.72 -6.24 -2.70
N CYS A 88 15.11 -7.30 -3.23
CA CYS A 88 15.82 -8.44 -3.78
C CYS A 88 15.07 -9.12 -4.93
N ASP A 89 15.78 -9.98 -5.66
CA ASP A 89 15.28 -10.73 -6.80
C ASP A 89 14.51 -12.01 -6.41
N GLU A 90 14.21 -12.21 -5.12
CA GLU A 90 13.38 -13.31 -4.67
C GLU A 90 11.95 -13.13 -5.17
N LEU A 91 11.29 -14.23 -5.54
CA LEU A 91 9.91 -14.19 -6.01
C LEU A 91 8.97 -13.73 -4.91
N ILE A 92 7.95 -12.95 -5.26
CA ILE A 92 6.98 -12.47 -4.27
C ILE A 92 6.28 -13.62 -3.55
N THR A 93 6.16 -14.77 -4.19
CA THR A 93 5.50 -15.97 -3.66
C THR A 93 6.26 -16.65 -2.53
N GLU A 94 7.56 -16.34 -2.35
CA GLU A 94 8.34 -16.87 -1.23
C GLU A 94 7.96 -16.19 0.09
N LEU A 95 7.65 -14.89 0.04
CA LEU A 95 7.29 -14.10 1.22
C LEU A 95 5.78 -13.88 1.37
N LEU A 96 5.05 -13.69 0.26
CA LEU A 96 3.65 -13.28 0.21
C LEU A 96 2.74 -14.41 -0.31
N ASP A 97 1.57 -14.54 0.31
CA ASP A 97 0.60 -15.59 -0.01
C ASP A 97 -0.64 -15.06 -0.77
N GLY A 98 -0.78 -13.74 -0.85
CA GLY A 98 -1.94 -13.04 -1.38
C GLY A 98 -2.91 -12.63 -0.27
N GLY A 99 -3.54 -11.48 -0.46
CA GLY A 99 -4.47 -10.86 0.49
C GLY A 99 -3.78 -10.13 1.64
N GLU A 100 -2.45 -10.18 1.73
CA GLU A 100 -1.72 -9.40 2.71
C GLU A 100 -1.87 -7.90 2.49
N THR A 101 -1.69 -7.15 3.57
CA THR A 101 -1.59 -5.69 3.53
C THR A 101 -0.12 -5.29 3.63
N LEU A 102 0.34 -4.60 2.60
CA LEU A 102 1.62 -3.90 2.58
C LEU A 102 1.37 -2.43 2.93
N THR A 103 2.14 -1.90 3.86
CA THR A 103 2.09 -0.49 4.26
C THR A 103 3.21 0.24 3.56
N VAL A 104 2.86 1.22 2.74
CA VAL A 104 3.79 2.16 2.14
C VAL A 104 4.05 3.28 3.14
N LYS A 105 5.31 3.53 3.45
CA LYS A 105 5.74 4.69 4.24
C LYS A 105 6.64 5.56 3.41
N ILE A 106 6.51 6.86 3.62
CA ILE A 106 7.34 7.86 2.96
C ILE A 106 8.05 8.64 4.04
N PHE A 107 9.31 8.93 3.77
CA PHE A 107 10.17 9.68 4.66
C PHE A 107 10.73 10.87 3.89
N ASP A 108 10.84 12.01 4.55
CA ASP A 108 11.53 13.17 3.99
C ASP A 108 13.06 12.93 3.94
N GLU A 109 13.80 13.92 3.46
CA GLU A 109 15.27 13.88 3.38
C GLU A 109 15.94 13.75 4.75
N GLU A 110 15.26 14.15 5.82
CA GLU A 110 15.72 14.03 7.20
C GLU A 110 15.39 12.65 7.82
N GLY A 111 14.69 11.79 7.09
CA GLY A 111 14.25 10.47 7.55
C GLY A 111 13.01 10.52 8.45
N GLN A 112 12.28 11.62 8.47
CA GLN A 112 11.03 11.75 9.23
C GLN A 112 9.86 11.19 8.43
N GLN A 113 9.02 10.40 9.09
CA GLN A 113 7.88 9.76 8.44
C GLN A 113 6.79 10.79 8.12
N MET A 114 6.41 10.87 6.85
CA MET A 114 5.33 11.71 6.35
C MET A 114 4.05 10.89 6.11
N VAL A 115 2.91 11.53 6.34
CA VAL A 115 1.58 10.97 6.08
C VAL A 115 0.80 11.98 5.26
N PHE A 116 0.16 11.50 4.19
CA PHE A 116 -0.73 12.33 3.40
C PHE A 116 -2.14 12.31 4.01
N ASN A 117 -2.71 13.48 4.30
CA ASN A 117 -4.02 13.61 4.92
C ASN A 117 -5.18 13.79 3.92
N GLY A 118 -4.90 13.69 2.62
CA GLY A 118 -5.86 13.90 1.53
C GLY A 118 -5.66 15.22 0.78
N ASN A 119 -5.05 16.22 1.43
CA ASN A 119 -4.78 17.53 0.84
C ASN A 119 -3.30 17.96 0.94
N GLU A 120 -2.59 17.54 2.00
CA GLU A 120 -1.20 17.93 2.26
C GLU A 120 -0.39 16.80 2.93
N TRP A 121 0.93 16.92 2.83
CA TRP A 121 1.88 16.08 3.56
C TRP A 121 2.08 16.63 4.98
N ALA A 122 1.84 15.78 5.98
CA ALA A 122 2.01 16.11 7.38
C ALA A 122 2.95 15.13 8.08
N TYR A 123 3.67 15.60 9.10
CA TYR A 123 4.53 14.75 9.92
C TYR A 123 3.69 13.74 10.71
N HIS A 124 4.15 12.49 10.75
CA HIS A 124 3.53 11.46 11.56
C HIS A 124 3.72 11.75 13.06
N VAL A 125 2.64 12.10 13.76
CA VAL A 125 2.63 12.21 15.23
C VAL A 125 2.10 10.90 15.85
N PRO A 126 2.93 10.11 16.56
CA PRO A 126 2.46 8.89 17.21
C PRO A 126 1.44 9.20 18.31
N GLY A 127 0.28 8.55 18.27
CA GLY A 127 -0.76 8.65 19.31
C GLY A 127 -1.92 9.62 19.03
N ARG A 128 -1.90 10.35 17.90
CA ARG A 128 -3.04 11.17 17.47
C ARG A 128 -3.84 10.38 16.41
N PRO A 129 -5.02 9.81 16.72
CA PRO A 129 -5.90 9.31 15.68
C PRO A 129 -6.36 10.53 14.87
N GLU A 130 -5.85 10.66 13.66
CA GLU A 130 -6.31 11.70 12.76
C GLU A 130 -7.81 11.48 12.51
N ARG A 131 -8.62 12.49 12.82
CA ARG A 131 -10.04 12.49 12.47
C ARG A 131 -10.08 12.31 10.96
N ARG A 132 -10.64 11.19 10.50
CA ARG A 132 -11.12 11.04 9.12
C ARG A 132 -11.90 12.30 8.79
N GLN A 133 -11.35 13.20 7.98
CA GLN A 133 -12.15 14.22 7.35
C GLN A 133 -12.99 13.48 6.32
N SER A 134 -14.26 13.27 6.69
CA SER A 134 -15.27 12.77 5.77
C SER A 134 -15.30 13.70 4.56
N ILE A 135 -15.21 13.13 3.36
CA ILE A 135 -15.55 13.75 2.08
C ILE A 135 -17.07 14.06 2.10
N GLY A 136 -17.46 15.06 2.88
CA GLY A 136 -18.85 15.37 3.19
C GLY A 136 -19.16 16.86 3.40
N ASP A 137 -18.17 17.71 3.66
CA ASP A 137 -18.39 19.12 4.00
C ASP A 137 -18.11 20.10 2.84
N TYR A 138 -18.17 19.64 1.58
CA TYR A 138 -18.04 20.49 0.38
C TYR A 138 -19.36 20.92 -0.27
N PHE A 139 -20.48 20.85 0.44
CA PHE A 139 -21.74 21.47 0.01
C PHE A 139 -22.35 22.22 1.18
N PHE A 140 -22.92 23.39 0.89
CA PHE A 140 -23.49 24.39 1.80
C PHE A 140 -22.52 25.42 2.40
N TYR A 141 -22.02 26.33 1.57
CA TYR A 141 -22.19 27.77 1.80
C TYR A 141 -22.08 28.52 0.47
N ASN A 142 -23.20 28.58 -0.26
CA ASN A 142 -23.48 29.64 -1.21
C ASN A 142 -24.96 29.59 -1.56
N TYR A 143 -25.80 30.22 -0.73
CA TYR A 143 -26.99 30.96 -1.14
C TYR A 143 -27.50 31.75 0.06
N GLY A 144 -27.40 33.06 -0.02
CA GLY A 144 -27.92 34.01 0.95
C GLY A 144 -27.81 35.41 0.40
N PHE A 145 -28.72 35.73 -0.52
CA PHE A 145 -29.15 37.10 -0.81
C PHE A 145 -29.75 37.75 0.44
#